data_AF-A0A8J2EEN9-F1
#
_entry.id   AF-A0A8J2EEN9-F1
#
_cell.length_a   1.000
_cell.length_b   1.000
_cell.length_c   1.000
_cell.angle_alpha   90.00
_cell.angle_beta   90.00
_cell.angle_gamma   90.00
#
_symmetry.space_group_name_H-M   'P 1'
#
loop_
_entity.id
_entity.type
_entity.pdbx_description
1 polymer ?
#
loop_
_entity_poly.entity_id
_entity_poly.type
_entity_poly.pdbx_seq_one_letter_code
_entity_poly.pdbx_strand_id
1 'polypeptide(L)'
;MTGDDSSTNHNCSTPRRHQEENKPLVHSRRSKEILGTMGRSSSSSSHSLAGEWHSTHSCGSCWYNGTWVISFDSRNSDHQITISEQSGVCCGCCPNLCAKSGSLAHKMDKKGENYWEGRLGGKTISLQVITETELRHLTTDGMCTLTRA
;
A
#
# COMPACT_ATOMS: atom_id res chain seq x y z
N MET A 1 -25.06 40.60 -39.97
CA MET A 1 -26.33 40.53 -39.22
C MET A 1 -26.12 39.45 -38.16
N THR A 2 -25.63 39.87 -36.99
CA THR A 2 -26.36 39.91 -35.69
C THR A 2 -26.59 38.50 -35.16
N GLY A 3 -25.75 38.00 -34.26
CA GLY A 3 -25.78 38.19 -32.80
C GLY A 3 -25.56 36.79 -32.18
N ASP A 4 -25.15 36.56 -30.94
CA ASP A 4 -24.94 37.40 -29.77
C ASP A 4 -23.98 36.65 -28.83
N ASP A 5 -23.17 37.44 -28.13
CA ASP A 5 -22.38 37.05 -26.96
C ASP A 5 -23.27 36.52 -25.83
N SER A 6 -22.78 35.53 -25.07
CA SER A 6 -23.15 35.38 -23.66
C SER A 6 -22.03 34.69 -22.88
N SER A 7 -21.20 35.55 -22.29
CA SER A 7 -20.26 35.24 -21.23
C SER A 7 -20.99 35.13 -19.89
N THR A 8 -20.68 34.12 -19.08
CA THR A 8 -21.06 34.12 -17.66
C THR A 8 -19.84 33.85 -16.78
N ASN A 9 -19.29 34.94 -16.25
CA ASN A 9 -18.34 34.96 -15.15
C ASN A 9 -19.08 34.70 -13.82
N HIS A 10 -18.58 33.76 -13.00
CA HIS A 10 -18.88 33.74 -11.58
C HIS A 10 -17.58 33.69 -10.76
N ASN A 11 -17.15 34.88 -10.37
CA ASN A 11 -16.27 35.13 -9.23
C ASN A 11 -16.99 34.72 -7.95
N CYS A 12 -16.35 33.89 -7.11
CA CYS A 12 -16.74 33.73 -5.72
C CYS A 12 -15.55 34.10 -4.84
N SER A 13 -15.63 35.30 -4.26
CA SER A 13 -14.66 35.84 -3.32
C SER A 13 -14.95 35.39 -1.89
N THR A 14 -13.86 35.33 -1.12
CA THR A 14 -13.66 34.86 0.26
C THR A 14 -14.54 35.52 1.33
N PRO A 15 -14.51 34.96 2.56
CA PRO A 15 -13.97 35.76 3.65
C PRO A 15 -12.97 35.05 4.57
N ARG A 16 -11.86 35.75 4.83
CA ARG A 16 -10.99 35.65 6.00
C ARG A 16 -11.81 35.80 7.29
N ARG A 17 -11.54 34.99 8.32
CA ARG A 17 -11.69 35.42 9.72
C ARG A 17 -10.70 34.71 10.66
N HIS A 18 -9.93 35.57 11.32
CA HIS A 18 -9.47 35.54 12.71
C HIS A 18 -8.39 34.53 13.12
N GLN A 19 -7.19 35.11 13.28
CA GLN A 19 -6.24 34.76 14.33
C GLN A 19 -6.91 34.92 15.71
N GLU A 20 -6.68 33.96 16.60
CA GLU A 20 -6.69 34.20 18.04
C GLU A 20 -5.36 33.70 18.61
N GLU A 21 -4.81 34.55 19.47
CA GLU A 21 -3.49 34.54 20.07
C GLU A 21 -3.60 34.03 21.52
N ASN A 22 -2.46 33.60 22.11
CA ASN A 22 -2.20 33.38 23.54
C ASN A 22 -2.66 32.03 24.14
N LYS A 23 -1.88 31.27 24.94
CA LYS A 23 -0.60 31.44 25.65
C LYS A 23 -0.12 30.05 26.15
N PRO A 24 1.15 29.90 26.59
CA PRO A 24 1.73 28.61 26.98
C PRO A 24 1.42 28.26 28.44
N LEU A 25 1.10 26.99 28.71
CA LEU A 25 1.01 26.46 30.07
C LEU A 25 2.15 25.46 30.31
N VAL A 26 3.18 26.01 30.95
CA VAL A 26 4.30 25.28 31.54
C VAL A 26 3.76 24.42 32.68
N HIS A 27 3.73 23.10 32.48
CA HIS A 27 3.67 22.15 33.58
C HIS A 27 4.91 21.27 33.56
N SER A 28 5.90 21.77 34.30
CA SER A 28 6.99 21.01 34.90
C SER A 28 6.40 19.85 35.72
N ARG A 29 6.58 18.62 35.22
CA ARG A 29 6.62 17.42 36.06
C ARG A 29 7.78 16.54 35.62
N ARG A 30 8.82 16.65 36.44
CA ARG A 30 9.92 15.73 36.70
C ARG A 30 9.54 14.26 36.43
N SER A 31 9.99 13.71 35.31
CA SER A 31 10.16 12.27 35.11
C SER A 31 11.65 11.96 35.14
N LYS A 32 12.09 11.39 36.27
CA LYS A 32 13.23 10.48 36.29
C LYS A 32 12.79 9.18 35.62
N GLU A 33 13.79 8.37 35.22
CA GLU A 33 13.65 7.03 34.62
C GLU A 33 13.40 7.13 33.09
N ILE A 34 14.13 6.50 32.18
CA ILE A 34 15.08 5.38 32.21
C ILE A 34 16.10 5.67 31.09
N LEU A 35 17.40 5.67 31.39
CA LEU A 35 18.46 5.65 30.38
C LEU A 35 18.51 4.22 29.79
N GLY A 36 17.47 3.89 29.02
CA GLY A 36 17.42 2.69 28.20
C GLY A 36 18.18 3.02 26.93
N THR A 37 19.37 2.42 26.80
CA THR A 37 20.18 2.28 25.60
C THR A 37 19.31 2.44 24.35
N MET A 38 19.51 3.55 23.62
CA MET A 38 19.03 3.68 22.25
C MET A 38 19.72 2.61 21.42
N GLY A 39 19.17 1.41 21.46
CA GLY A 39 19.35 0.38 20.45
C GLY A 39 18.86 1.00 19.16
N ARG A 40 19.83 1.59 18.45
CA ARG A 40 19.86 1.87 17.02
C ARG A 40 18.88 0.92 16.33
N SER A 41 17.67 1.40 16.07
CA SER A 41 16.66 0.66 15.31
C SER A 41 17.30 0.36 13.97
N SER A 42 17.71 -0.90 13.81
CA SER A 42 18.37 -1.40 12.62
C SER A 42 17.46 -1.11 11.44
N SER A 43 17.82 -0.11 10.65
CA SER A 43 17.21 0.25 9.37
C SER A 43 17.53 -0.82 8.32
N SER A 44 17.10 -2.06 8.55
CA SER A 44 17.34 -3.21 7.67
C SER A 44 16.08 -4.02 7.37
N SER A 45 14.88 -3.49 7.64
CA SER A 45 13.62 -4.22 7.41
C SER A 45 13.15 -4.21 5.96
N SER A 46 13.67 -3.33 5.09
CA SER A 46 13.23 -3.28 3.69
C SER A 46 13.64 -4.53 2.89
N HIS A 47 14.72 -5.20 3.29
CA HIS A 47 15.19 -6.42 2.62
C HIS A 47 14.38 -7.67 3.00
N SER A 48 13.52 -7.63 4.03
CA SER A 48 12.74 -8.80 4.43
C SER A 48 11.52 -9.07 3.54
N LEU A 49 11.08 -8.08 2.76
CA LEU A 49 9.85 -8.18 1.95
C LEU A 49 10.09 -8.86 0.58
N ALA A 50 11.26 -8.68 -0.02
CA ALA A 50 11.56 -9.19 -1.37
C ALA A 50 11.64 -10.72 -1.42
N GLY A 51 11.25 -11.30 -2.54
CA GLY A 51 11.33 -12.74 -2.81
C GLY A 51 9.97 -13.41 -2.93
N GLU A 52 9.95 -14.72 -2.72
CA GLU A 52 8.79 -15.57 -2.94
C GLU A 52 7.86 -15.63 -1.72
N TRP A 53 6.56 -15.65 -2.02
CA TRP A 53 5.46 -15.69 -1.07
C TRP A 53 4.34 -16.61 -1.59
N HIS A 54 3.76 -17.44 -0.73
CA HIS A 54 2.61 -18.27 -1.05
C HIS A 54 1.33 -17.60 -0.59
N SER A 55 0.39 -17.42 -1.51
CA SER A 55 -0.95 -16.92 -1.21
C SER A 55 -1.89 -18.06 -0.88
N THR A 56 -2.63 -17.91 0.22
CA THR A 56 -3.85 -18.68 0.47
C THR A 56 -5.04 -17.73 0.48
N HIS A 57 -6.10 -18.11 -0.21
CA HIS A 57 -7.38 -17.40 -0.15
C HIS A 57 -8.54 -18.38 -0.17
N SER A 58 -9.45 -18.18 0.78
CA SER A 58 -10.72 -18.88 0.87
C SER A 58 -11.82 -17.99 0.28
N CYS A 59 -12.12 -18.12 -1.01
CA CYS A 59 -13.23 -17.42 -1.64
C CYS A 59 -14.49 -18.30 -1.60
N GLY A 60 -15.22 -18.29 -0.48
CA GLY A 60 -16.41 -19.14 -0.33
C GLY A 60 -16.07 -20.62 -0.38
N SER A 61 -16.58 -21.36 -1.38
CA SER A 61 -16.32 -22.81 -1.58
C SER A 61 -15.06 -23.12 -2.41
N CYS A 62 -14.39 -22.12 -2.96
CA CYS A 62 -13.14 -22.32 -3.72
C CYS A 62 -11.94 -21.81 -2.92
N TRP A 63 -10.88 -22.63 -2.89
CA TRP A 63 -9.56 -22.19 -2.48
C TRP A 63 -8.76 -21.69 -3.68
N TYR A 64 -7.94 -20.67 -3.43
CA TYR A 64 -6.88 -20.24 -4.33
C TYR A 64 -5.54 -20.46 -3.63
N ASN A 65 -4.62 -21.08 -4.35
CA ASN A 65 -3.22 -21.23 -3.95
C ASN A 65 -2.36 -20.70 -5.08
N GLY A 66 -1.40 -19.84 -4.77
CA GLY A 66 -0.53 -19.24 -5.78
C GLY A 66 0.79 -18.78 -5.20
N THR A 67 1.79 -18.70 -6.06
CA THR A 67 3.11 -18.18 -5.72
C THR A 67 3.26 -16.78 -6.29
N TRP A 68 3.68 -15.85 -5.44
CA TRP A 68 3.92 -14.46 -5.77
C TRP A 68 5.36 -14.09 -5.50
N VAL A 69 5.95 -13.28 -6.37
CA VAL A 69 7.29 -12.73 -6.17
C VAL A 69 7.19 -11.23 -6.00
N ILE A 70 7.75 -10.73 -4.90
CA ILE A 70 7.90 -9.31 -4.62
C ILE A 70 9.30 -8.88 -5.00
N SER A 71 9.41 -7.81 -5.78
CA SER A 71 10.66 -7.18 -6.18
C SER A 71 10.59 -5.67 -5.93
N PHE A 72 11.70 -5.09 -5.51
CA PHE A 72 11.85 -3.63 -5.43
C PHE A 72 12.33 -3.10 -6.78
N ASP A 73 11.85 -1.93 -7.18
CA ASP A 73 12.41 -1.24 -8.34
C ASP A 73 13.85 -0.83 -8.01
N SER A 74 14.81 -1.35 -8.78
CA SER A 74 16.25 -1.07 -8.60
C SER A 74 16.61 0.41 -8.74
N ARG A 75 15.74 1.22 -9.34
CA ARG A 75 15.96 2.67 -9.52
C ARG A 75 15.41 3.51 -8.38
N ASN A 76 14.44 2.99 -7.63
CA ASN A 76 13.78 3.69 -6.53
C ASN A 76 13.72 2.77 -5.32
N SER A 77 14.86 2.68 -4.65
CA SER A 77 15.05 1.90 -3.43
C SER A 77 13.93 2.18 -2.41
N ASP A 78 13.25 1.12 -2.01
CA ASP A 78 12.19 1.03 -0.99
C ASP A 78 10.86 1.76 -1.24
N HIS A 79 10.79 2.65 -2.24
CA HIS A 79 9.58 3.44 -2.50
C HIS A 79 8.56 2.76 -3.41
N GLN A 80 9.00 1.89 -4.31
CA GLN A 80 8.11 1.19 -5.23
C GLN A 80 8.42 -0.31 -5.23
N ILE A 81 7.36 -1.10 -5.21
CA ILE A 81 7.42 -2.55 -5.33
C ILE A 81 6.62 -3.01 -6.54
N THR A 82 7.07 -4.10 -7.14
CA THR A 82 6.31 -4.89 -8.10
C THR A 82 6.07 -6.27 -7.50
N ILE A 83 4.81 -6.66 -7.35
CA ILE A 83 4.41 -8.02 -7.00
C ILE A 83 3.81 -8.72 -8.22
N SER A 84 4.29 -9.91 -8.52
CA SER A 84 3.91 -10.67 -9.72
C SER A 84 3.57 -12.11 -9.37
N GLU A 85 2.47 -12.60 -9.93
CA GLU A 85 2.06 -14.00 -9.79
C GLU A 85 2.91 -14.88 -10.71
N GLN A 86 3.59 -15.87 -10.12
CA GLN A 86 4.36 -16.87 -10.85
C GLN A 86 3.51 -18.08 -11.21
N SER A 87 2.63 -18.48 -10.29
CA SER A 87 1.69 -19.58 -10.48
C SER A 87 0.45 -19.36 -9.62
N GLY A 88 -0.67 -19.88 -10.08
CA GLY A 88 -1.94 -19.81 -9.37
C GLY A 88 -2.86 -20.92 -9.81
N VAL A 89 -3.54 -21.55 -8.86
CA VAL A 89 -4.56 -22.56 -9.07
C VAL A 89 -5.81 -22.14 -8.32
N CYS A 90 -6.91 -22.02 -9.05
CA CYS A 90 -8.22 -21.74 -8.49
C CYS A 90 -9.11 -22.99 -8.66
N CYS A 91 -9.81 -23.39 -7.60
CA CYS A 91 -10.76 -24.51 -7.61
C CYS A 91 -10.16 -25.85 -8.15
N GLY A 92 -8.94 -26.22 -7.73
CA GLY A 92 -8.37 -27.58 -7.85
C GLY A 92 -7.91 -28.06 -9.24
N CYS A 93 -8.45 -27.53 -10.34
CA CYS A 93 -8.18 -28.07 -11.68
C CYS A 93 -7.88 -27.01 -12.76
N CYS A 94 -8.12 -25.73 -12.48
CA CYS A 94 -7.94 -24.67 -13.47
C CYS A 94 -6.65 -23.90 -13.16
N PRO A 95 -5.57 -24.06 -13.97
CA PRO A 95 -4.46 -23.12 -13.91
C PRO A 95 -5.02 -21.72 -14.17
N ASN A 96 -4.56 -20.73 -13.39
CA ASN A 96 -5.00 -19.36 -13.56
C ASN A 96 -4.61 -18.88 -14.98
N LEU A 97 -5.60 -18.75 -15.86
CA LEU A 97 -5.40 -18.36 -17.27
C LEU A 97 -4.87 -16.92 -17.40
N CYS A 98 -4.99 -16.12 -16.34
CA CYS A 98 -4.57 -14.73 -16.30
C CYS A 98 -3.62 -14.49 -15.12
N ALA A 99 -2.46 -15.15 -15.13
CA ALA A 99 -1.41 -14.87 -14.16
C ALA A 99 -1.09 -13.37 -14.15
N LYS A 100 -1.11 -12.75 -12.97
CA LYS A 100 -0.85 -11.31 -12.79
C LYS A 100 0.64 -11.01 -12.88
N SER A 101 1.19 -11.14 -14.08
CA SER A 101 2.58 -10.91 -14.42
C SER A 101 2.72 -9.91 -15.57
N GLY A 102 3.95 -9.45 -15.84
CA GLY A 102 4.22 -8.50 -16.93
C GLY A 102 3.44 -7.19 -16.81
N SER A 103 2.59 -6.88 -17.79
CA SER A 103 1.72 -5.69 -17.78
C SER A 103 0.59 -5.76 -16.75
N LEU A 104 0.27 -6.96 -16.26
CA LEU A 104 -0.72 -7.20 -15.20
C LEU A 104 -0.07 -7.33 -13.82
N ALA A 105 1.26 -7.20 -13.72
CA ALA A 105 1.94 -7.16 -12.45
C ALA A 105 1.46 -5.95 -11.62
N HIS A 106 1.34 -6.17 -10.33
CA HIS A 106 0.87 -5.18 -9.39
C HIS A 106 2.02 -4.25 -9.01
N LYS A 107 1.97 -3.01 -9.49
CA LYS A 107 2.91 -1.95 -9.12
C LYS A 107 2.31 -1.10 -8.02
N MET A 108 3.02 -0.91 -6.93
CA MET A 108 2.53 -0.20 -5.75
C MET A 108 3.63 0.69 -5.16
N ASP A 109 3.22 1.86 -4.69
CA ASP A 109 4.10 2.82 -4.03
C ASP A 109 3.93 2.73 -2.51
N LYS A 110 5.03 2.93 -1.78
CA LYS A 110 5.01 2.96 -0.31
C LYS A 110 4.18 4.14 0.17
N LYS A 111 3.16 3.87 0.98
CA LYS A 111 2.28 4.88 1.59
C LYS A 111 2.45 4.97 3.10
N GLY A 112 3.04 3.95 3.73
CA GLY A 112 3.39 3.92 5.14
C GLY A 112 4.51 2.92 5.40
N GLU A 113 4.98 2.83 6.65
CA GLU A 113 6.11 1.96 7.03
C GLU A 113 5.91 0.50 6.58
N ASN A 114 4.67 0.01 6.68
CA ASN A 114 4.26 -1.36 6.40
C ASN A 114 3.10 -1.42 5.40
N TYR A 115 2.97 -0.41 4.53
CA TYR A 115 1.82 -0.30 3.62
C TYR A 115 2.22 0.26 2.25
N TRP A 116 1.81 -0.44 1.20
CA TRP A 116 1.98 -0.07 -0.20
C TRP A 116 0.63 -0.08 -0.90
N GLU A 117 0.41 0.87 -1.81
CA GLU A 117 -0.84 1.01 -2.53
C GLU A 117 -0.60 1.36 -4.00
N GLY A 118 -1.44 0.81 -4.88
CA GLY A 118 -1.41 1.04 -6.31
C GLY A 118 -2.77 0.90 -6.96
N ARG A 119 -2.77 0.91 -8.30
CA ARG A 119 -3.98 0.86 -9.13
C ARG A 119 -3.80 -0.17 -10.26
N LEU A 120 -4.78 -1.04 -10.44
CA LEU A 120 -4.84 -1.96 -11.59
C LEU A 120 -6.28 -2.03 -12.10
N GLY A 121 -6.48 -1.83 -13.41
CA GLY A 121 -7.82 -1.85 -14.01
C GLY A 121 -8.82 -0.88 -13.35
N GLY A 122 -8.35 0.28 -12.90
CA GLY A 122 -9.16 1.28 -12.19
C GLY A 122 -9.50 0.94 -10.72
N LYS A 123 -9.16 -0.26 -10.22
CA LYS A 123 -9.34 -0.67 -8.83
C LYS A 123 -8.09 -0.40 -7.99
N THR A 124 -8.27 -0.14 -6.69
CA THR A 124 -7.16 -0.14 -5.74
C THR A 124 -6.64 -1.55 -5.52
N ILE A 125 -5.33 -1.68 -5.46
CA ILE A 125 -4.62 -2.84 -4.94
C ILE A 125 -3.69 -2.37 -3.83
N SER A 126 -3.48 -3.19 -2.80
CA SER A 126 -2.62 -2.81 -1.69
C SER A 126 -1.95 -4.00 -1.03
N LEU A 127 -0.79 -3.75 -0.43
CA LEU A 127 -0.03 -4.72 0.32
C LEU A 127 0.27 -4.16 1.71
N GLN A 128 -0.06 -4.92 2.73
CA GLN A 128 0.21 -4.58 4.12
C GLN A 128 1.06 -5.66 4.77
N VAL A 129 2.15 -5.28 5.42
CA VAL A 129 2.94 -6.19 6.26
C VAL A 129 2.20 -6.38 7.59
N ILE A 130 1.82 -7.61 7.91
CA ILE A 130 1.18 -7.96 9.18
C ILE A 130 2.26 -8.43 10.17
N THR A 131 3.12 -9.34 9.71
CA THR A 131 4.31 -9.83 10.42
C THR A 131 5.46 -10.02 9.43
N GLU A 132 6.64 -10.41 9.89
CA GLU A 132 7.78 -10.73 9.01
C GLU A 132 7.52 -11.89 8.05
N THR A 133 6.56 -12.76 8.38
CA THR A 133 6.22 -13.96 7.61
C THR A 133 4.81 -13.94 7.04
N GLU A 134 4.05 -12.86 7.24
CA GLU A 134 2.66 -12.72 6.81
C GLU A 134 2.36 -11.33 6.23
N LEU A 135 1.80 -11.32 5.03
CA LEU A 135 1.30 -10.12 4.36
C LEU A 135 -0.18 -10.26 4.06
N ARG A 136 -0.87 -9.12 4.05
CA ARG A 136 -2.23 -8.99 3.54
C ARG A 136 -2.19 -8.27 2.20
N HIS A 137 -2.71 -8.91 1.15
CA HIS A 137 -2.68 -8.39 -0.21
C HIS A 137 -4.11 -8.24 -0.74
N LEU A 138 -4.55 -6.99 -0.92
CA LEU A 138 -5.78 -6.67 -1.62
C LEU A 138 -5.51 -6.66 -3.13
N THR A 139 -6.13 -7.59 -3.83
CA THR A 139 -6.09 -7.69 -5.29
C THR A 139 -7.39 -7.18 -5.92
N THR A 140 -7.45 -7.13 -7.26
CA THR A 140 -8.67 -6.81 -8.01
C THR A 140 -9.83 -7.78 -7.77
N ASP A 141 -9.54 -8.99 -7.28
CA ASP A 141 -10.46 -10.12 -7.17
C ASP A 141 -10.78 -10.48 -5.72
N GLY A 142 -10.13 -9.82 -4.76
CA GLY A 142 -10.32 -10.07 -3.34
C GLY A 142 -9.04 -9.93 -2.53
N MET A 143 -9.18 -10.19 -1.23
CA MET A 143 -8.09 -10.13 -0.25
C MET A 143 -7.44 -11.49 -0.09
N CYS A 144 -6.13 -11.61 -0.23
CA CYS A 144 -5.40 -12.84 0.09
C CYS A 144 -4.37 -12.61 1.20
N THR A 145 -4.07 -13.69 1.92
CA THR A 145 -2.95 -13.73 2.86
C THR A 145 -1.77 -14.36 2.16
N LEU A 146 -0.63 -13.68 2.19
CA LEU A 146 0.64 -14.19 1.69
C LEU A 146 1.51 -14.63 2.86
N THR A 147 2.04 -15.84 2.82
CA THR A 147 3.02 -16.33 3.80
C THR A 147 4.36 -16.56 3.12
N ARG A 148 5.46 -16.46 3.87
CA ARG A 148 6.77 -16.83 3.34
C ARG A 148 6.75 -18.28 2.84
N ALA A 149 7.35 -18.48 1.66
CA ALA A 149 7.64 -19.79 1.10
C ALA A 149 8.68 -20.55 1.93
#